data_AF-A0A645AS29-F1
#
_entry.id   AF-A0A645AS29-F1
#
_cell.length_a   1.000
_cell.length_b   1.000
_cell.length_c   1.000
_cell.angle_alpha   90.00
_cell.angle_beta   90.00
_cell.angle_gamma   90.00
#
_symmetry.space_group_name_H-M   'P 1'
#
loop_
_entity.id
_entity.type
_entity.pdbx_description
1 polymer ?
#
loop_
_entity_poly.entity_id
_entity_poly.type
_entity_poly.pdbx_seq_one_letter_code
_entity_poly.pdbx_strand_id
1 'polypeptide(L)'
;MVFASRGGKTSELLPILKICKEKGVTVISITENLESPLAIGADIVLQMRVTKETDRFNTQGTTSTTVLCVLFHALQTALIEVTGFQSEQFAVIHPGGAVGERLNHKSV
;
A
#
# COMPACT_ATOMS: atom_id res chain seq x y z
N MET A 1 3.04 -10.37 -3.42
CA MET A 1 3.50 -9.22 -4.23
C MET A 1 2.40 -8.17 -4.22
N VAL A 2 2.76 -6.89 -4.07
CA VAL A 2 1.80 -5.78 -4.12
C VAL A 2 2.18 -4.86 -5.28
N PHE A 3 1.24 -4.64 -6.21
CA PHE A 3 1.39 -3.68 -7.30
C PHE A 3 0.48 -2.48 -7.07
N ALA A 4 1.01 -1.28 -7.32
CA ALA A 4 0.21 -0.06 -7.39
C ALA A 4 0.37 0.54 -8.79
N SER A 5 -0.73 0.66 -9.53
CA SER A 5 -0.75 1.27 -10.85
C SER A 5 -2.13 1.85 -11.10
N ARG A 6 -2.19 3.16 -11.36
CA ARG A 6 -3.47 3.87 -11.48
C ARG A 6 -4.40 3.26 -12.50
N GLY A 7 -3.98 3.21 -13.77
CA GLY A 7 -4.76 2.56 -14.83
C GLY A 7 -4.59 1.04 -14.91
N GLY A 8 -3.71 0.44 -14.10
CA GLY A 8 -3.47 -1.01 -14.05
C GLY A 8 -2.81 -1.59 -15.31
N LYS A 9 -2.20 -0.74 -16.14
CA LYS A 9 -1.64 -1.08 -17.47
C LYS A 9 -0.15 -0.76 -17.61
N THR A 10 0.56 -0.45 -16.51
CA THR A 10 1.99 -0.14 -16.54
C THR A 10 2.78 -1.32 -17.12
N SER A 11 3.38 -1.11 -18.29
CA SER A 11 4.04 -2.15 -19.09
C SER A 11 5.14 -2.89 -18.33
N GLU A 12 5.89 -2.18 -17.51
CA GLU A 12 7.03 -2.64 -16.72
C GLU A 12 6.59 -3.62 -15.62
N LEU A 13 5.33 -3.55 -15.19
CA LEU A 13 4.79 -4.42 -14.15
C LEU A 13 4.24 -5.74 -14.70
N LEU A 14 3.86 -5.81 -15.98
CA LEU A 14 3.23 -7.00 -16.56
C LEU A 14 4.16 -8.23 -16.61
N PRO A 15 5.46 -8.10 -16.94
CA PRO A 15 6.39 -9.22 -16.83
C PRO A 15 6.53 -9.74 -15.38
N ILE A 16 6.55 -8.82 -14.41
CA ILE A 16 6.65 -9.18 -12.99
C ILE A 16 5.38 -9.92 -12.54
N LEU A 17 4.20 -9.45 -12.95
CA LEU A 17 2.93 -10.14 -12.71
C LEU A 17 2.98 -11.58 -13.23
N LYS A 18 3.44 -11.80 -14.47
CA LYS A 18 3.57 -13.14 -15.04
C LYS A 18 4.48 -14.03 -14.19
N ILE A 19 5.64 -13.53 -13.79
CA ILE A 19 6.59 -14.26 -12.92
C ILE A 19 5.94 -14.60 -11.57
N CYS A 20 5.22 -13.67 -10.95
CA CYS A 20 4.50 -13.93 -9.70
C CYS A 20 3.49 -15.07 -9.85
N LYS A 21 2.71 -15.06 -10.93
CA LYS A 21 1.73 -16.12 -11.21
C LYS A 21 2.39 -17.48 -11.44
N GLU A 22 3.46 -17.52 -12.24
CA GLU A 22 4.22 -18.77 -12.49
C GLU A 22 4.85 -19.34 -11.21
N LYS A 23 5.22 -18.46 -10.26
CA LYS A 23 5.77 -18.86 -8.96
C LYS A 23 4.70 -19.14 -7.89
N GLY A 24 3.42 -18.99 -8.20
CA GLY A 24 2.33 -19.14 -7.22
C GLY A 24 2.37 -18.10 -6.09
N VAL A 25 2.95 -16.92 -6.34
CA VAL A 25 2.99 -15.81 -5.38
C VAL A 25 1.64 -15.11 -5.37
N THR A 26 1.03 -14.94 -4.20
CA THR A 26 -0.20 -14.14 -4.05
C THR A 26 0.04 -12.71 -4.49
N VAL A 27 -0.79 -12.21 -5.41
CA VAL A 27 -0.74 -10.87 -5.99
C VAL A 27 -1.90 -10.03 -5.47
N ILE A 28 -1.57 -8.88 -4.89
CA ILE A 28 -2.51 -7.81 -4.57
C ILE A 28 -2.29 -6.66 -5.56
N SER A 29 -3.34 -6.21 -6.23
CA SER A 29 -3.28 -5.03 -7.11
C SER A 29 -4.08 -3.87 -6.55
N ILE A 30 -3.46 -2.69 -6.48
CA ILE A 30 -4.10 -1.42 -6.16
C ILE A 30 -4.23 -0.62 -7.46
N THR A 31 -5.46 -0.44 -7.92
CA THR A 31 -5.76 0.20 -9.19
C THR A 31 -7.16 0.82 -9.21
N GLU A 32 -7.39 1.79 -10.09
CA GLU A 32 -8.72 2.35 -10.29
C GLU A 32 -9.54 1.56 -11.32
N ASN A 33 -8.86 0.84 -12.24
CA ASN A 33 -9.48 0.11 -13.33
C ASN A 33 -9.53 -1.40 -13.06
N LEU A 34 -10.72 -1.91 -12.74
CA LEU A 34 -10.97 -3.32 -12.45
C LEU A 34 -10.87 -4.24 -13.67
N GLU A 35 -10.94 -3.69 -14.88
CA GLU A 35 -10.78 -4.44 -16.14
C GLU A 35 -9.34 -4.40 -16.66
N SER A 36 -8.41 -3.82 -15.88
CA SER A 36 -7.00 -3.74 -16.27
C SER A 36 -6.29 -5.11 -16.19
N PRO A 37 -5.20 -5.31 -16.96
CA PRO A 37 -4.42 -6.54 -16.88
C PRO A 37 -3.90 -6.84 -15.47
N LEU A 38 -3.53 -5.81 -14.70
CA LEU A 38 -3.09 -6.00 -13.31
C LEU A 38 -4.24 -6.40 -12.37
N ALA A 39 -5.45 -5.86 -12.56
CA ALA A 39 -6.62 -6.27 -11.77
C ALA A 39 -7.04 -7.72 -12.09
N ILE A 40 -7.19 -8.05 -13.37
CA ILE A 40 -7.58 -9.39 -13.83
C ILE A 40 -6.53 -10.44 -13.44
N GLY A 41 -5.25 -10.05 -13.41
CA GLY A 41 -4.16 -10.94 -13.06
C GLY A 41 -3.94 -11.15 -11.57
N ALA A 42 -4.57 -10.37 -10.69
CA ALA A 42 -4.36 -10.40 -9.26
C ALA A 42 -5.33 -11.35 -8.53
N ASP A 43 -4.91 -11.85 -7.38
CA ASP A 43 -5.77 -12.65 -6.49
C ASP A 43 -6.69 -11.74 -5.66
N ILE A 44 -6.20 -10.53 -5.32
CA ILE A 44 -6.93 -9.53 -4.54
C ILE A 44 -6.79 -8.18 -5.25
N VAL A 45 -7.90 -7.47 -5.43
CA VAL A 45 -7.92 -6.12 -5.97
C VAL A 45 -8.41 -5.15 -4.90
N LEU A 46 -7.55 -4.19 -4.56
CA LEU A 46 -7.90 -3.03 -3.75
C LEU A 46 -8.22 -1.88 -4.69
N GLN A 47 -9.52 -1.66 -4.91
CA GLN A 47 -9.96 -0.56 -5.78
C GLN A 47 -9.64 0.78 -5.12
N MET A 48 -8.86 1.61 -5.80
CA MET A 48 -8.76 3.03 -5.45
C MET A 48 -9.66 3.88 -6.33
N ARG A 49 -10.11 5.02 -5.82
CA ARG A 49 -10.93 5.99 -6.59
C ARG A 49 -10.27 7.36 -6.54
N VAL A 50 -10.02 7.92 -7.72
CA VAL A 50 -9.39 9.23 -7.90
C VAL A 50 -10.25 10.04 -8.86
N THR A 51 -10.85 11.13 -8.36
CA THR A 51 -11.71 11.98 -9.18
C THR A 51 -10.90 12.88 -10.12
N LYS A 52 -9.82 13.48 -9.60
CA LYS A 52 -8.92 14.37 -10.34
C LYS A 52 -7.59 14.50 -9.58
N GLU A 53 -6.49 14.68 -10.30
CA GLU A 53 -5.23 15.17 -9.75
C GLU A 53 -5.33 16.68 -9.48
N THR A 54 -4.44 17.18 -8.63
CA THR A 54 -4.42 18.60 -8.24
C THR A 54 -3.95 19.53 -9.35
N ASP A 55 -3.22 19.01 -10.34
CA ASP A 55 -2.69 19.81 -11.45
C ASP A 55 -3.74 20.06 -12.55
N ARG A 56 -3.52 21.11 -13.36
CA ARG A 56 -4.46 21.51 -14.41
C ARG A 56 -4.62 20.48 -15.54
N PHE A 57 -3.63 19.60 -15.73
CA PHE A 57 -3.61 18.61 -16.81
C PHE A 57 -4.08 17.23 -16.36
N ASN A 58 -4.27 17.03 -15.05
CA ASN A 58 -4.71 15.77 -14.46
C ASN A 58 -3.69 14.62 -14.63
N THR A 59 -2.38 14.90 -14.53
CA THR A 59 -1.32 13.94 -14.90
C THR A 59 -0.25 13.69 -13.85
N GLN A 60 -0.06 14.56 -12.86
CA GLN A 60 1.15 14.54 -12.03
C GLN A 60 1.14 13.49 -10.90
N GLY A 61 0.08 12.69 -10.78
CA GLY A 61 -0.01 11.64 -9.76
C GLY A 61 0.02 12.20 -8.33
N THR A 62 -0.73 13.25 -8.04
CA THR A 62 -0.72 13.93 -6.74
C THR A 62 -1.81 13.39 -5.81
N THR A 63 -3.06 13.48 -6.24
CA THR A 63 -4.21 12.92 -5.53
C THR A 63 -4.14 11.40 -5.52
N SER A 64 -3.76 10.77 -6.63
CA SER A 64 -3.69 9.30 -6.70
C SER A 64 -2.64 8.70 -5.76
N THR A 65 -1.46 9.32 -5.64
CA THR A 65 -0.44 8.87 -4.67
C THR A 65 -0.86 9.14 -3.23
N THR A 66 -1.53 10.25 -2.96
CA THR A 66 -2.09 10.54 -1.63
C THR A 66 -3.15 9.50 -1.22
N VAL A 67 -4.07 9.15 -2.14
CA VAL A 67 -5.07 8.10 -1.91
C VAL A 67 -4.39 6.75 -1.66
N LEU A 68 -3.34 6.42 -2.41
CA LEU A 68 -2.56 5.21 -2.20
C LEU A 68 -1.96 5.15 -0.78
N CYS A 69 -1.33 6.24 -0.32
CA CYS A 69 -0.78 6.31 1.04
C CYS A 69 -1.88 6.12 2.10
N VAL A 70 -3.04 6.76 1.93
CA VAL A 70 -4.17 6.63 2.87
C VAL A 70 -4.71 5.20 2.91
N LEU A 71 -4.79 4.50 1.77
CA LEU A 71 -5.17 3.08 1.74
C LEU A 71 -4.22 2.23 2.57
N PHE A 72 -2.90 2.45 2.43
CA PHE A 72 -1.92 1.72 3.22
C PHE A 72 -1.95 2.08 4.71
N HIS A 73 -2.18 3.36 5.06
CA HIS A 73 -2.38 3.74 6.46
C HIS A 73 -3.58 3.03 7.07
N ALA A 74 -4.72 2.99 6.38
CA ALA A 74 -5.91 2.30 6.86
C ALA A 74 -5.67 0.79 7.04
N LEU A 75 -4.98 0.15 6.08
CA LEU A 75 -4.60 -1.26 6.20
C LEU A 75 -3.65 -1.50 7.38
N GLN A 76 -2.66 -0.62 7.57
CA GLN A 76 -1.73 -0.72 8.70
C GLN A 76 -2.48 -0.59 10.04
N THR A 77 -3.39 0.38 10.17
CA THR A 77 -4.20 0.54 11.38
C THR A 77 -5.07 -0.71 11.63
N ALA A 78 -5.71 -1.24 10.59
CA ALA A 78 -6.48 -2.47 10.72
C ALA A 78 -5.60 -3.67 11.15
N LEU A 79 -4.37 -3.75 10.63
CA LEU A 79 -3.40 -4.78 11.03
C LEU A 79 -2.98 -4.63 12.49
N ILE A 80 -2.76 -3.41 12.98
CA ILE A 80 -2.45 -3.16 14.40
C ILE A 80 -3.55 -3.72 15.29
N GLU A 81 -4.82 -3.41 14.98
CA GLU A 81 -5.97 -3.88 15.75
C GLU A 81 -6.12 -5.41 15.71
N VAL A 82 -6.10 -6.01 14.51
CA VAL A 82 -6.37 -7.46 14.36
C VAL A 82 -5.24 -8.34 14.89
N THR A 83 -4.00 -7.84 14.88
CA THR A 83 -2.84 -8.57 15.40
C THR A 83 -2.57 -8.29 16.88
N GLY A 84 -3.26 -7.31 17.46
CA GLY A 84 -2.98 -6.83 18.81
C GLY A 84 -1.56 -6.28 18.94
N PHE A 85 -1.05 -5.58 17.92
CA PHE A 85 0.30 -5.02 17.93
C PHE A 85 0.46 -3.98 19.06
N GLN A 86 1.44 -4.19 19.92
CA GLN A 86 1.64 -3.41 21.15
C GLN A 86 2.71 -2.33 21.00
N SER A 87 2.64 -1.32 21.88
CA SER A 87 3.58 -0.20 21.89
C SER A 87 5.03 -0.64 22.16
N GLU A 88 5.21 -1.69 22.97
CA GLU A 88 6.52 -2.26 23.29
C GLU A 88 7.16 -2.90 22.05
N GLN A 89 6.36 -3.54 21.19
CA GLN A 89 6.84 -4.09 19.92
C GLN A 89 7.27 -2.98 18.96
N PHE A 90 6.56 -1.85 18.95
CA PHE A 90 6.97 -0.66 18.20
C PHE A 90 8.33 -0.12 18.68
N ALA A 91 8.52 -0.07 20.00
CA ALA A 91 9.72 0.51 20.62
C ALA A 91 11.00 -0.29 20.31
N VAL A 92 10.90 -1.63 20.19
CA VAL A 92 12.02 -2.51 19.80
C VAL A 92 12.58 -2.15 18.41
N ILE A 93 11.71 -1.82 17.44
CA ILE A 93 12.13 -1.50 16.07
C ILE A 93 12.28 0.01 15.82
N HIS A 94 11.99 0.86 16.80
CA HIS A 94 12.18 2.31 16.76
C HIS A 94 12.81 2.82 18.06
N PRO A 95 14.10 2.53 18.32
CA PRO A 95 14.71 2.77 19.62
C PRO A 95 14.94 4.26 19.95
N GLY A 96 14.89 5.17 18.97
CA GLY A 96 15.22 6.59 19.15
C GLY A 96 14.15 7.55 18.63
N GLY A 97 14.41 8.86 18.81
CA GLY A 97 13.49 9.94 18.45
C GLY A 97 12.33 10.07 19.44
N ALA A 98 11.56 11.16 19.31
CA ALA A 98 10.58 11.56 20.32
C ALA A 98 9.55 10.47 20.71
N VAL A 99 9.12 9.64 19.76
CA VAL A 99 8.18 8.55 20.03
C VAL A 99 8.89 7.36 20.67
N GLY A 100 10.04 6.93 20.14
CA GLY A 100 10.81 5.80 20.66
C GLY A 100 11.31 6.05 22.08
N GLU A 101 11.90 7.23 22.32
CA GLU A 101 12.35 7.67 23.65
C GLU A 101 11.18 7.66 24.66
N ARG A 102 10.03 8.21 24.30
CA ARG A 102 8.84 8.22 25.16
C ARG A 102 8.35 6.81 25.52
N LEU A 103 8.45 5.86 24.59
CA LEU A 103 8.00 4.48 24.82
C LEU A 103 9.04 3.66 25.60
N ASN A 104 10.33 3.89 25.37
CA ASN A 104 11.41 3.17 26.04
C ASN A 104 11.72 3.69 27.46
N HIS A 105 11.45 4.97 27.74
CA HIS A 105 11.72 5.58 29.05
C HIS A 105 10.52 5.60 30.01
N LYS A 106 9.37 5.00 29.64
CA LYS A 106 8.18 4.90 30.50
C LYS A 106 8.27 3.86 31.62
N SER A 107 9.47 3.38 31.93
CA SER A 107 9.75 2.42 33.01
C SER A 107 10.69 3.05 34.05
N VAL A 108 10.25 4.12 34.71
CA VAL A 108 10.72 4.54 36.05
C VAL A 108 9.53 5.06 36.84
#